data_AF-A0A194UX02-F1
#
_entry.id   AF-A0A194UX02-F1
#
_cell.length_a   1.000
_cell.length_b   1.000
_cell.length_c   1.000
_cell.angle_alpha   90.00
_cell.angle_beta   90.00
_cell.angle_gamma   90.00
#
_symmetry.space_group_name_H-M   'P 1'
#
loop_
_entity.id
_entity.type
_entity.pdbx_description
1 polymer ?
#
loop_
_entity_poly.entity_id
_entity_poly.type
_entity_poly.pdbx_seq_one_letter_code
_entity_poly.pdbx_strand_id
1 'polypeptide(L)'
;MAVLTDRQAAKKLVQQISSDHGYLSEEELRVFSPEQRRRVENALRKKDELIGFSIITQESLHKQGEKGIGFKSVFMVAWRAHIQSGMFSFTFTHRKDDPGMGMISPVWEDNHEELDHPLTRLTLHLHESGDDNVLARIRELIDEQFRELQETVLLFMKNLTEIHVTFYNDEGEPVSSTSYSIKQPRLNHATLKRTTTANNETQTDIKHFHVTTYEAINLSQNENRTYSETEESTRAYSKSQVVLTFTLSKKDVPIIKSQDIFVFLPVRAVGFKFLIQGDLVTDASRQDIVKDSLRNQGLLNGVADAFVKAIL
;
A
#
# COMPACT_ATOMS: atom_id res chain seq x y z
N MET A 1 -24.84 -12.90 2.53
CA MET A 1 -24.13 -12.38 1.34
C MET A 1 -24.26 -13.44 0.25
N ALA A 2 -24.99 -13.15 -0.83
CA ALA A 2 -25.15 -14.08 -1.93
C ALA A 2 -23.80 -14.28 -2.64
N VAL A 3 -23.35 -15.53 -2.74
CA VAL A 3 -22.21 -15.92 -3.56
C VAL A 3 -22.58 -15.61 -5.01
N LEU A 4 -21.88 -14.66 -5.64
CA LEU A 4 -21.96 -14.46 -7.08
C LEU A 4 -21.36 -15.70 -7.75
N THR A 5 -22.22 -16.63 -8.18
CA THR A 5 -21.84 -17.89 -8.86
C THR A 5 -21.66 -17.73 -10.38
N ASP A 6 -21.75 -16.50 -10.91
CA ASP A 6 -21.79 -16.27 -12.36
C ASP A 6 -20.71 -15.28 -12.81
N ARG A 7 -19.76 -15.77 -13.62
CA ARG A 7 -18.72 -14.96 -14.26
C ARG A 7 -19.31 -13.90 -15.20
N GLN A 8 -20.49 -14.14 -15.79
CA GLN A 8 -21.16 -13.11 -16.57
C GLN A 8 -21.64 -11.94 -15.70
N ALA A 9 -22.10 -12.21 -14.48
CA ALA A 9 -22.46 -11.17 -13.53
C ALA A 9 -21.24 -10.33 -13.12
N ALA A 10 -20.09 -10.98 -12.87
CA ALA A 10 -18.82 -10.29 -12.60
C ALA A 10 -18.39 -9.39 -13.78
N LYS A 11 -18.50 -9.89 -15.02
CA LYS A 11 -18.23 -9.11 -16.24
C LYS A 11 -19.11 -7.88 -16.37
N LYS A 12 -20.41 -8.04 -16.17
CA LYS A 12 -21.37 -6.93 -16.21
C LYS A 12 -21.04 -5.86 -15.17
N LEU A 13 -20.64 -6.26 -13.95
CA LEU A 13 -20.26 -5.31 -12.91
C LEU A 13 -19.03 -4.48 -13.31
N VAL A 14 -17.98 -5.13 -13.83
CA VAL A 14 -16.76 -4.42 -14.29
C VAL A 14 -17.10 -3.43 -15.41
N GLN A 15 -17.93 -3.83 -16.37
CA GLN A 15 -18.36 -2.96 -17.46
C GLN A 15 -19.19 -1.77 -16.96
N GLN A 16 -20.08 -2.00 -16.00
CA GLN A 16 -20.92 -0.95 -15.41
C GLN A 16 -20.08 0.10 -14.68
N ILE A 17 -19.04 -0.29 -13.94
CA ILE A 17 -18.13 0.65 -13.25
C ILE A 17 -17.51 1.63 -14.25
N SER A 18 -17.05 1.14 -15.41
CA SER A 18 -16.47 1.99 -16.45
C SER A 18 -17.48 3.00 -17.02
N SER A 19 -18.73 2.58 -17.22
CA SER A 19 -19.81 3.47 -17.67
C SER A 19 -20.22 4.51 -16.61
N ASP A 20 -20.38 4.09 -15.36
CA ASP A 20 -20.81 4.98 -14.26
C ASP A 20 -19.77 6.08 -13.95
N HIS A 21 -18.50 5.81 -14.25
CA HIS A 21 -17.40 6.77 -14.09
C HIS A 21 -17.04 7.54 -15.37
N GLY A 22 -17.84 7.43 -16.43
CA GLY A 22 -17.74 8.27 -17.63
C GLY A 22 -16.55 7.97 -18.54
N TYR A 23 -16.04 6.73 -18.52
CA TYR A 23 -14.99 6.30 -19.43
C TYR A 23 -15.54 6.09 -20.85
N LEU A 24 -14.81 6.59 -21.85
CA LEU A 24 -15.05 6.31 -23.27
C LEU A 24 -13.96 5.36 -23.76
N SER A 25 -14.36 4.20 -24.24
CA SER A 25 -13.46 3.18 -24.80
C SER A 25 -12.83 3.63 -26.13
N GLU A 26 -11.71 2.99 -26.52
CA GLU A 26 -11.11 3.23 -27.84
C GLU A 26 -12.08 2.94 -28.99
N GLU A 27 -12.96 1.96 -28.84
CA GLU A 27 -13.97 1.62 -29.85
C GLU A 27 -15.01 2.74 -30.01
N GLU A 28 -15.46 3.33 -28.91
CA GLU A 28 -16.34 4.50 -28.93
C GLU A 28 -15.62 5.74 -29.50
N LEU A 29 -14.32 5.87 -29.22
CA LEU A 29 -13.50 6.97 -29.73
C LEU A 29 -13.20 6.88 -31.23
N ARG A 30 -13.22 5.67 -31.81
CA ARG A 30 -13.03 5.44 -33.26
C ARG A 30 -14.16 6.02 -34.11
N VAL A 31 -15.31 6.33 -33.51
CA VAL A 31 -16.43 7.00 -34.19
C VAL A 31 -16.12 8.48 -34.46
N PHE A 32 -15.21 9.09 -33.70
CA PHE A 32 -14.81 10.47 -33.90
C PHE A 32 -13.76 10.60 -35.02
N SER A 33 -13.84 11.68 -35.80
CA SER A 33 -12.72 12.04 -36.68
C SER A 33 -11.45 12.36 -35.86
N PRO A 34 -10.25 12.20 -36.43
CA PRO A 34 -8.99 12.47 -35.72
C PRO A 34 -8.92 13.87 -35.07
N GLU A 35 -9.49 14.88 -35.73
CA GLU A 35 -9.55 16.24 -35.18
C GLU A 35 -10.55 16.37 -34.02
N GLN A 36 -11.72 15.72 -34.11
CA GLN A 36 -12.71 15.70 -33.02
C GLN A 36 -12.16 14.96 -31.79
N ARG A 37 -11.52 13.81 -32.01
CA ARG A 37 -10.85 13.04 -30.96
C ARG A 37 -9.81 13.89 -30.24
N ARG A 38 -8.92 14.56 -30.98
CA ARG A 38 -7.89 15.45 -30.42
C ARG A 38 -8.48 16.65 -29.66
N ARG A 39 -9.62 17.19 -30.09
CA ARG A 39 -10.33 18.27 -29.37
C ARG A 39 -10.94 17.78 -28.05
N VAL A 40 -11.57 16.62 -28.04
CA VAL A 40 -12.14 16.00 -26.84
C VAL A 40 -11.04 15.65 -25.84
N GLU A 41 -9.95 15.04 -26.31
CA GLU A 41 -8.76 14.72 -25.52
C GLU A 41 -8.14 15.98 -24.90
N ASN A 42 -7.90 17.04 -25.69
CA ASN A 42 -7.35 18.29 -25.17
C ASN A 42 -8.30 19.01 -24.20
N ALA A 43 -9.62 18.93 -24.41
CA ALA A 43 -10.60 19.54 -23.52
C ALA A 43 -10.68 18.80 -22.18
N LEU A 44 -10.61 17.47 -22.19
CA LEU A 44 -10.62 16.65 -20.99
C LEU A 44 -9.28 16.72 -20.26
N ARG A 45 -8.15 16.69 -20.97
CA ARG A 45 -6.83 16.99 -20.38
C ARG A 45 -6.76 18.38 -19.79
N LYS A 46 -7.28 19.42 -20.45
CA LYS A 46 -7.39 20.77 -19.86
C LYS A 46 -8.35 20.81 -18.68
N LYS A 47 -9.46 20.06 -18.71
CA LYS A 47 -10.37 19.91 -17.58
C LYS A 47 -9.64 19.23 -16.42
N ASP A 48 -8.84 18.20 -16.65
CA ASP A 48 -8.05 17.50 -15.62
C ASP A 48 -6.79 18.26 -15.23
N GLU A 49 -6.29 19.17 -16.06
CA GLU A 49 -5.27 20.16 -15.70
C GLU A 49 -5.90 21.33 -14.93
N LEU A 50 -7.17 21.68 -15.12
CA LEU A 50 -7.88 22.75 -14.39
C LEU A 50 -8.49 22.24 -13.08
N ILE A 51 -9.01 21.02 -13.10
CA ILE A 51 -9.37 20.22 -11.92
C ILE A 51 -8.07 19.84 -11.22
N GLY A 52 -7.05 19.40 -11.94
CA GLY A 52 -5.70 19.16 -11.46
C GLY A 52 -5.07 20.41 -10.88
N PHE A 53 -5.20 21.59 -11.51
CA PHE A 53 -4.77 22.85 -10.93
C PHE A 53 -5.62 23.19 -9.71
N SER A 54 -6.95 23.02 -9.73
CA SER A 54 -7.79 23.20 -8.54
C SER A 54 -7.51 22.18 -7.42
N ILE A 55 -7.00 20.99 -7.75
CA ILE A 55 -6.62 19.87 -6.87
C ILE A 55 -5.15 19.99 -6.39
N ILE A 56 -4.30 20.62 -7.19
CA ILE A 56 -2.89 20.95 -6.89
C ILE A 56 -2.84 22.26 -6.10
N THR A 57 -3.79 23.18 -6.29
CA THR A 57 -3.85 24.45 -5.55
C THR A 57 -4.72 24.44 -4.30
N GLN A 58 -5.45 23.38 -3.94
CA GLN A 58 -5.92 23.17 -2.56
C GLN A 58 -6.50 21.75 -2.32
N GLU A 59 -5.97 21.06 -1.31
CA GLU A 59 -6.68 20.07 -0.47
C GLU A 59 -6.97 18.61 -0.93
N SER A 60 -6.16 17.96 -1.78
CA SER A 60 -6.26 16.47 -1.84
C SER A 60 -5.00 15.62 -2.02
N LEU A 61 -3.82 16.13 -1.66
CA LEU A 61 -2.75 15.24 -1.18
C LEU A 61 -3.07 14.61 0.20
N HIS A 62 -4.16 15.04 0.86
CA HIS A 62 -4.55 14.68 2.23
C HIS A 62 -5.53 13.48 2.35
N LYS A 63 -5.62 12.57 1.37
CA LYS A 63 -6.68 11.54 1.39
C LYS A 63 -6.16 10.15 1.03
N GLN A 64 -5.77 9.34 2.01
CA GLN A 64 -5.47 7.91 1.74
C GLN A 64 -6.13 6.99 2.76
N GLY A 65 -6.88 6.03 2.20
CA GLY A 65 -7.63 4.97 2.85
C GLY A 65 -8.78 4.52 1.93
N GLU A 66 -9.56 5.47 1.42
CA GLU A 66 -10.83 5.18 0.72
C GLU A 66 -10.87 5.59 -0.78
N LYS A 67 -9.90 6.37 -1.27
CA LYS A 67 -9.92 6.91 -2.66
C LYS A 67 -9.03 6.20 -3.69
N GLY A 68 -8.44 5.04 -3.37
CA GLY A 68 -7.69 4.23 -4.35
C GLY A 68 -6.34 4.81 -4.82
N ILE A 69 -5.82 5.87 -4.19
CA ILE A 69 -4.53 6.50 -4.57
C ILE A 69 -3.35 5.52 -4.41
N GLY A 70 -3.39 4.65 -3.40
CA GLY A 70 -2.34 3.64 -3.18
C GLY A 70 -2.17 2.67 -4.34
N PHE A 71 -3.26 2.33 -5.04
CA PHE A 71 -3.18 1.45 -6.22
C PHE A 71 -2.59 2.17 -7.43
N LYS A 72 -2.88 3.47 -7.64
CA LYS A 72 -2.38 4.22 -8.80
C LYS A 72 -0.85 4.31 -8.87
N SER A 73 -0.15 4.13 -7.75
CA SER A 73 1.31 4.14 -7.69
C SER A 73 1.94 3.03 -8.55
N VAL A 74 1.24 1.92 -8.81
CA VAL A 74 1.76 0.83 -9.66
C VAL A 74 2.08 1.32 -11.07
N PHE A 75 1.40 2.36 -11.56
CA PHE A 75 1.61 2.91 -12.89
C PHE A 75 2.89 3.75 -13.04
N MET A 76 3.59 4.04 -11.92
CA MET A 76 4.94 4.61 -11.97
C MET A 76 5.94 3.62 -12.58
N VAL A 77 5.70 2.32 -12.43
CA VAL A 77 6.62 1.26 -12.86
C VAL A 77 6.04 0.34 -13.93
N ALA A 78 4.72 0.21 -13.98
CA ALA A 78 4.00 -0.65 -14.92
C ALA A 78 3.10 0.16 -15.85
N TRP A 79 2.98 -0.27 -17.11
CA TRP A 79 1.99 0.30 -18.03
C TRP A 79 0.64 -0.41 -17.93
N ARG A 80 0.62 -1.61 -17.33
CA ARG A 80 -0.58 -2.46 -17.21
C ARG A 80 -0.58 -3.22 -15.90
N ALA A 81 -1.74 -3.26 -15.25
CA ALA A 81 -1.99 -4.02 -14.04
C ALA A 81 -3.20 -4.94 -14.28
N HIS A 82 -2.97 -6.26 -14.31
CA HIS A 82 -4.00 -7.28 -14.46
C HIS A 82 -4.34 -7.86 -13.08
N ILE A 83 -5.62 -7.83 -12.70
CA ILE A 83 -6.10 -8.30 -11.40
C ILE A 83 -7.03 -9.47 -11.61
N GLN A 84 -6.78 -10.53 -10.86
CA GLN A 84 -7.61 -11.72 -10.81
C GLN A 84 -7.99 -11.99 -9.36
N SER A 85 -9.27 -12.17 -9.08
CA SER A 85 -9.76 -12.44 -7.72
C SER A 85 -11.09 -13.16 -7.76
N GLY A 86 -11.10 -14.45 -7.42
CA GLY A 86 -12.28 -15.30 -7.61
C GLY A 86 -12.76 -15.25 -9.07
N MET A 87 -13.99 -14.81 -9.29
CA MET A 87 -14.59 -14.72 -10.63
C MET A 87 -14.20 -13.47 -11.43
N PHE A 88 -13.49 -12.51 -10.81
CA PHE A 88 -13.10 -11.27 -11.46
C PHE A 88 -11.75 -11.44 -12.17
N SER A 89 -11.70 -11.01 -13.44
CA SER A 89 -10.46 -10.85 -14.20
C SER A 89 -10.58 -9.59 -15.04
N PHE A 90 -9.79 -8.58 -14.71
CA PHE A 90 -9.83 -7.29 -15.40
C PHE A 90 -8.48 -6.59 -15.31
N THR A 91 -8.25 -5.70 -16.25
CA THR A 91 -6.99 -5.00 -16.43
C THR A 91 -7.21 -3.50 -16.37
N PHE A 92 -6.21 -2.81 -15.83
CA PHE A 92 -6.03 -1.38 -15.97
C PHE A 92 -4.81 -1.09 -16.85
N THR A 93 -4.91 -0.11 -17.73
CA THR A 93 -3.82 0.31 -18.61
C THR A 93 -3.59 1.81 -18.48
N HIS A 94 -2.31 2.20 -18.43
CA HIS A 94 -1.88 3.58 -18.42
C HIS A 94 -0.50 3.68 -19.08
N ARG A 95 -0.45 4.16 -20.33
CA ARG A 95 0.81 4.46 -21.02
C ARG A 95 1.08 5.97 -20.98
N LYS A 96 2.35 6.37 -21.03
CA LYS A 96 2.74 7.81 -21.05
C LYS A 96 2.14 8.55 -22.26
N ASP A 97 1.99 7.86 -23.38
CA ASP A 97 1.43 8.39 -24.63
C ASP A 97 -0.06 8.03 -24.82
N ASP A 98 -0.70 7.45 -23.80
CA ASP A 98 -2.10 7.06 -23.88
C ASP A 98 -3.00 8.31 -23.94
N PRO A 99 -3.93 8.41 -24.90
CA PRO A 99 -4.94 9.46 -24.91
C PRO A 99 -5.92 9.39 -23.73
N GLY A 100 -5.85 8.32 -22.91
CA GLY A 100 -6.56 8.21 -21.65
C GLY A 100 -6.38 9.47 -20.80
N MET A 101 -7.50 10.10 -20.44
CA MET A 101 -7.62 11.43 -19.83
C MET A 101 -7.11 11.46 -18.37
N GLY A 102 -5.99 10.81 -18.05
CA GLY A 102 -5.57 10.55 -16.66
C GLY A 102 -6.51 9.64 -15.86
N MET A 103 -7.56 9.10 -16.50
CA MET A 103 -8.53 8.17 -15.93
C MET A 103 -8.14 6.73 -16.27
N ILE A 104 -8.10 5.89 -15.25
CA ILE A 104 -7.75 4.48 -15.34
C ILE A 104 -9.00 3.69 -14.98
N SER A 105 -9.61 3.03 -15.98
CA SER A 105 -10.84 2.27 -15.82
C SER A 105 -10.61 0.78 -16.02
N PRO A 106 -11.34 -0.09 -15.30
CA PRO A 106 -11.15 -1.52 -15.42
C PRO A 106 -11.75 -2.02 -16.74
N VAL A 107 -10.95 -2.77 -17.50
CA VAL A 107 -11.38 -3.44 -18.72
C VAL A 107 -11.43 -4.93 -18.43
N TRP A 108 -12.60 -5.55 -18.64
CA TRP A 108 -12.73 -7.00 -18.46
C TRP A 108 -11.74 -7.74 -19.35
N GLU A 109 -11.09 -8.76 -18.79
CA GLU A 109 -10.17 -9.61 -19.52
C GLU A 109 -10.53 -11.07 -19.28
N ASP A 110 -10.86 -11.78 -20.36
CA ASP A 110 -11.14 -13.20 -20.29
C ASP A 110 -9.83 -13.97 -20.12
N ASN A 111 -9.57 -14.45 -18.90
CA ASN A 111 -8.48 -15.39 -18.61
C ASN A 111 -9.04 -16.81 -18.37
N HIS A 112 -8.36 -17.82 -18.91
CA HIS A 112 -8.73 -19.24 -18.77
C HIS A 112 -8.06 -19.91 -17.55
N GLU A 113 -7.07 -19.26 -16.94
CA GLU A 113 -6.45 -19.75 -15.70
C GLU A 113 -7.36 -19.45 -14.51
N GLU A 114 -7.99 -20.48 -13.95
CA GLU A 114 -8.71 -20.40 -12.69
C GLU A 114 -7.72 -20.42 -11.52
N LEU A 115 -7.81 -19.43 -10.64
CA LEU A 115 -7.03 -19.37 -9.41
C LEU A 115 -7.75 -20.13 -8.31
N ASP A 116 -7.00 -20.89 -7.51
CA ASP A 116 -7.53 -21.52 -6.31
C ASP A 116 -8.11 -20.46 -5.36
N HIS A 117 -9.41 -20.50 -5.09
CA HIS A 117 -10.04 -19.59 -4.14
C HIS A 117 -9.59 -19.94 -2.70
N PRO A 118 -9.25 -18.96 -1.83
CA PRO A 118 -9.47 -17.52 -1.91
C PRO A 118 -8.23 -16.70 -2.35
N LEU A 119 -7.68 -16.92 -3.54
CA LEU A 119 -6.54 -16.16 -4.04
C LEU A 119 -6.94 -14.88 -4.80
N THR A 120 -6.14 -13.83 -4.59
CA THR A 120 -6.08 -12.64 -5.46
C THR A 120 -4.68 -12.57 -6.06
N ARG A 121 -4.57 -12.44 -7.39
CA ARG A 121 -3.32 -12.23 -8.11
C ARG A 121 -3.33 -10.84 -8.76
N LEU A 122 -2.23 -10.12 -8.60
CA LEU A 122 -1.95 -8.85 -9.29
C LEU A 122 -0.69 -9.03 -10.13
N THR A 123 -0.83 -8.96 -11.45
CA THR A 123 0.28 -9.05 -12.40
C THR A 123 0.57 -7.65 -12.95
N LEU A 124 1.80 -7.17 -12.73
CA LEU A 124 2.25 -5.86 -13.20
C LEU A 124 3.16 -6.04 -14.42
N HIS A 125 2.78 -5.44 -15.55
CA HIS A 125 3.62 -5.42 -16.74
C HIS A 125 4.43 -4.11 -16.75
N LEU A 126 5.73 -4.25 -16.50
CA LEU A 126 6.65 -3.12 -16.39
C LEU A 126 6.75 -2.35 -17.72
N HIS A 127 7.07 -1.06 -17.65
CA HIS A 127 7.30 -0.25 -18.86
C HIS A 127 8.46 -0.84 -19.68
N GLU A 128 8.22 -1.04 -20.98
CA GLU A 128 9.20 -1.59 -21.94
C GLU A 128 9.61 -0.59 -23.02
N SER A 129 8.98 0.58 -23.06
CA SER A 129 9.24 1.64 -24.05
C SER A 129 9.67 2.93 -23.35
N GLY A 130 10.64 3.63 -23.95
CA GLY A 130 11.23 4.85 -23.39
C GLY A 130 12.75 4.84 -23.48
N ASP A 131 13.39 5.67 -22.67
CA ASP A 131 14.85 5.70 -22.54
C ASP A 131 15.35 4.46 -21.78
N ASP A 132 16.22 3.67 -22.40
CA ASP A 132 16.73 2.41 -21.84
C ASP A 132 17.43 2.59 -20.50
N ASN A 133 18.14 3.70 -20.27
CA ASN A 133 18.82 3.96 -19.00
C ASN A 133 17.80 4.24 -17.90
N VAL A 134 16.72 4.95 -18.22
CA VAL A 134 15.63 5.20 -17.27
C VAL A 134 14.92 3.89 -16.91
N LEU A 135 14.64 3.03 -17.90
CA LEU A 135 14.00 1.72 -17.65
C LEU A 135 14.90 0.79 -16.83
N ALA A 136 16.20 0.74 -17.12
CA ALA A 136 17.18 0.00 -16.32
C ALA A 136 17.19 0.50 -14.87
N ARG A 137 17.22 1.82 -14.65
CA ARG A 137 17.21 2.40 -13.31
C ARG A 137 15.93 2.07 -12.53
N ILE A 138 14.78 2.05 -13.19
CA ILE A 138 13.51 1.66 -12.55
C ILE A 138 13.56 0.19 -12.11
N ARG A 139 14.09 -0.70 -12.95
CA ARG A 139 14.23 -2.13 -12.59
C ARG A 139 15.16 -2.33 -11.40
N GLU A 140 16.31 -1.65 -11.38
CA GLU A 140 17.22 -1.65 -10.23
C GLU A 140 16.52 -1.19 -8.94
N LEU A 141 15.76 -0.09 -9.02
CA LEU A 141 15.03 0.42 -7.86
C LEU A 141 13.98 -0.57 -7.34
N ILE A 142 13.25 -1.26 -8.24
CA ILE A 142 12.28 -2.29 -7.85
C ILE A 142 12.99 -3.42 -7.11
N ASP A 143 14.09 -3.91 -7.67
CA ASP A 143 14.90 -4.98 -7.07
C ASP A 143 15.44 -4.58 -5.70
N GLU A 144 16.01 -3.38 -5.58
CA GLU A 144 16.49 -2.82 -4.31
C GLU A 144 15.36 -2.75 -3.27
N GLN A 145 14.19 -2.21 -3.62
CA GLN A 145 13.05 -2.08 -2.70
C GLN A 145 12.57 -3.43 -2.15
N PHE A 146 12.51 -4.47 -2.98
CA PHE A 146 12.11 -5.80 -2.52
C PHE A 146 13.21 -6.53 -1.75
N ARG A 147 14.49 -6.33 -2.09
CA ARG A 147 15.63 -6.90 -1.36
C ARG A 147 15.81 -6.25 0.02
N GLU A 148 15.54 -4.95 0.12
CA GLU A 148 15.65 -4.17 1.36
C GLU A 148 14.40 -4.23 2.23
N LEU A 149 13.36 -4.96 1.81
CA LEU A 149 12.14 -5.14 2.58
C LEU A 149 12.47 -5.65 3.99
N GLN A 150 12.03 -4.90 5.00
CA GLN A 150 12.26 -5.22 6.39
C GLN A 150 11.12 -6.07 6.96
N GLU A 151 11.45 -7.13 7.68
CA GLU A 151 10.47 -7.98 8.38
C GLU A 151 9.62 -7.21 9.40
N THR A 152 10.09 -6.06 9.88
CA THR A 152 9.41 -5.20 10.87
C THR A 152 8.04 -4.73 10.39
N VAL A 153 7.80 -4.70 9.08
CA VAL A 153 6.48 -4.43 8.50
C VAL A 153 5.40 -5.37 9.04
N LEU A 154 5.74 -6.62 9.33
CA LEU A 154 4.80 -7.62 9.85
C LEU A 154 4.40 -7.40 11.32
N LEU A 155 5.17 -6.61 12.10
CA LEU A 155 4.87 -6.36 13.52
C LEU A 155 3.52 -5.68 13.73
N PHE A 156 3.10 -4.86 12.76
CA PHE A 156 1.94 -3.98 12.89
C PHE A 156 0.81 -4.34 11.94
N MET A 157 0.96 -5.43 11.19
CA MET A 157 -0.11 -5.97 10.34
C MET A 157 -1.06 -6.81 11.19
N LYS A 158 -2.37 -6.61 10.99
CA LYS A 158 -3.40 -7.36 11.75
C LYS A 158 -3.55 -8.80 11.27
N ASN A 159 -3.54 -9.00 9.95
CA ASN A 159 -3.88 -10.27 9.32
C ASN A 159 -2.73 -10.87 8.48
N LEU A 160 -1.76 -10.06 8.05
CA LEU A 160 -0.65 -10.52 7.23
C LEU A 160 0.42 -11.13 8.14
N THR A 161 0.65 -12.43 8.01
CA THR A 161 1.59 -13.18 8.86
C THR A 161 2.86 -13.59 8.14
N GLU A 162 2.84 -13.60 6.81
CA GLU A 162 3.94 -14.07 5.99
C GLU A 162 4.02 -13.31 4.67
N ILE A 163 5.24 -13.07 4.19
CA ILE A 163 5.54 -12.49 2.88
C ILE A 163 6.63 -13.36 2.24
N HIS A 164 6.44 -13.73 0.97
CA HIS A 164 7.44 -14.43 0.17
C HIS A 164 7.82 -13.58 -1.03
N VAL A 165 9.12 -13.41 -1.25
CA VAL A 165 9.68 -12.67 -2.39
C VAL A 165 10.60 -13.62 -3.12
N THR A 166 10.36 -13.85 -4.42
CA THR A 166 11.19 -14.72 -5.26
C THR A 166 11.57 -13.98 -6.53
N PHE A 167 12.86 -13.99 -6.84
CA PHE A 167 13.42 -13.44 -8.07
C PHE A 167 13.69 -14.58 -9.05
N TYR A 168 13.30 -14.39 -10.30
CA TYR A 168 13.47 -15.36 -11.38
C TYR A 168 14.41 -14.81 -12.45
N ASN A 169 15.16 -15.69 -13.12
CA ASN A 169 15.94 -15.33 -14.31
C ASN A 169 15.05 -15.36 -15.58
N ASP A 170 15.64 -15.04 -16.73
CA ASP A 170 14.97 -15.04 -18.03
C ASP A 170 14.50 -16.45 -18.47
N GLU A 171 15.08 -17.51 -17.90
CA GLU A 171 14.70 -18.91 -18.14
C GLU A 171 13.52 -19.35 -17.24
N GLY A 172 13.06 -18.49 -16.33
CA GLY A 172 11.97 -18.77 -15.39
C GLY A 172 12.40 -19.56 -14.16
N GLU A 173 13.71 -19.68 -13.91
CA GLU A 173 14.27 -20.38 -12.76
C GLU A 173 14.48 -19.42 -11.57
N PRO A 174 14.18 -19.85 -10.33
CA PRO A 174 14.34 -19.01 -9.15
C PRO A 174 15.83 -18.78 -8.82
N VAL A 175 16.27 -17.53 -8.89
CA VAL A 175 17.65 -17.10 -8.58
C VAL A 175 17.85 -16.87 -7.09
N SER A 176 16.85 -16.28 -6.44
CA SER A 176 16.87 -16.06 -4.99
C SER A 176 15.45 -15.98 -4.45
N SER A 177 15.27 -16.38 -3.19
CA SER A 177 14.01 -16.22 -2.49
C SER A 177 14.24 -15.73 -1.07
N THR A 178 13.33 -14.91 -0.55
CA THR A 178 13.29 -14.50 0.84
C THR A 178 11.88 -14.65 1.38
N SER A 179 11.74 -15.33 2.51
CA SER A 179 10.50 -15.45 3.28
C SER A 179 10.62 -14.67 4.57
N TYR A 180 9.55 -13.94 4.90
CA TYR A 180 9.40 -13.15 6.12
C TYR A 180 8.18 -13.67 6.85
N SER A 181 8.29 -13.99 8.13
CA SER A 181 7.15 -14.45 8.93
C SER A 181 7.16 -13.88 10.34
N ILE A 182 5.96 -13.71 10.91
CA ILE A 182 5.76 -13.32 12.31
C ILE A 182 5.07 -14.43 13.10
N LYS A 183 5.52 -14.63 14.34
CA LYS A 183 4.83 -15.46 15.34
C LYS A 183 4.69 -14.69 16.64
N GLN A 184 3.55 -14.83 17.30
CA GLN A 184 3.31 -14.27 18.63
C GLN A 184 3.10 -15.41 19.63
N PRO A 185 4.18 -16.02 20.14
CA PRO A 185 4.09 -17.24 20.93
C PRO A 185 3.48 -17.02 22.33
N ARG A 186 3.49 -15.79 22.84
CA ARG A 186 2.94 -15.42 24.14
C ARG A 186 2.55 -13.95 24.14
N LEU A 187 1.75 -13.56 25.14
CA LEU A 187 1.37 -12.16 25.36
C LEU A 187 2.62 -11.26 25.42
N ASN A 188 2.55 -10.10 24.77
CA ASN A 188 3.62 -9.10 24.72
C ASN A 188 4.95 -9.57 24.11
N HIS A 189 4.96 -10.62 23.30
CA HIS A 189 6.17 -11.08 22.63
C HIS A 189 5.89 -11.44 21.17
N ALA A 190 6.71 -10.92 20.26
CA ALA A 190 6.69 -11.26 18.85
C ALA A 190 8.07 -11.75 18.40
N THR A 191 8.07 -12.74 17.51
CA THR A 191 9.26 -13.24 16.83
C THR A 191 9.08 -13.00 15.34
N LEU A 192 10.04 -12.29 14.73
CA LEU A 192 10.14 -12.19 13.28
C LEU A 192 11.24 -13.13 12.80
N LYS A 193 10.97 -13.82 11.71
CA LYS A 193 11.92 -14.70 11.04
C LYS A 193 12.06 -14.27 9.60
N ARG A 194 13.30 -14.08 9.15
CA ARG A 194 13.66 -13.89 7.75
C ARG A 194 14.53 -15.05 7.30
N THR A 195 14.12 -15.76 6.26
CA THR A 195 14.92 -16.82 5.64
C THR A 195 15.18 -16.46 4.19
N THR A 196 16.45 -16.30 3.85
CA THR A 196 16.92 -15.99 2.49
C THR A 196 17.66 -17.18 1.94
N THR A 197 17.29 -17.60 0.74
CA THR A 197 17.96 -18.65 -0.03
C THR A 197 18.50 -18.05 -1.32
N ALA A 198 19.81 -18.13 -1.52
CA ALA A 198 20.50 -17.68 -2.72
C ALA A 198 21.76 -18.53 -2.93
N ASN A 199 22.13 -18.83 -4.18
CA ASN A 199 23.32 -19.62 -4.52
C ASN A 199 23.41 -20.97 -3.77
N ASN A 200 22.27 -21.65 -3.59
CA ASN A 200 22.12 -22.88 -2.79
C ASN A 200 22.48 -22.78 -1.29
N GLU A 201 22.74 -21.57 -0.79
CA GLU A 201 22.90 -21.32 0.64
C GLU A 201 21.60 -20.76 1.22
N THR A 202 21.26 -21.19 2.43
CA THR A 202 20.09 -20.69 3.15
C THR A 202 20.53 -20.07 4.47
N GLN A 203 20.28 -18.77 4.63
CA GLN A 203 20.50 -18.03 5.85
C GLN A 203 19.18 -17.74 6.54
N THR A 204 19.12 -17.92 7.85
CA THR A 204 17.95 -17.56 8.66
C THR A 204 18.36 -16.58 9.75
N ASP A 205 17.67 -15.44 9.79
CA ASP A 205 17.75 -14.46 10.87
C ASP A 205 16.46 -14.46 11.68
N ILE A 206 16.58 -14.37 13.01
CA ILE A 206 15.46 -14.37 13.94
C ILE A 206 15.61 -13.20 14.89
N LYS A 207 14.59 -12.35 14.94
CA LYS A 207 14.52 -11.19 15.85
C LYS A 207 13.38 -11.35 16.83
N HIS A 208 13.67 -11.01 18.08
CA HIS A 208 12.74 -11.08 19.18
C HIS A 208 12.31 -9.66 19.57
N PHE A 209 11.05 -9.49 19.92
CA PHE A 209 10.48 -8.22 20.30
C PHE A 209 9.60 -8.37 21.54
N HIS A 210 9.75 -7.46 22.49
CA HIS A 210 8.72 -7.20 23.47
C HIS A 210 7.72 -6.19 22.88
N VAL A 211 6.43 -6.52 22.91
CA VAL A 211 5.34 -5.73 22.32
C VAL A 211 4.44 -5.25 23.43
N THR A 212 4.20 -3.95 23.54
CA THR A 212 3.21 -3.41 24.48
C THR A 212 2.20 -2.57 23.72
N THR A 213 0.92 -2.92 23.87
CA THR A 213 -0.20 -2.18 23.29
C THR A 213 -0.92 -1.38 24.38
N TYR A 214 -1.23 -0.13 24.07
CA TYR A 214 -1.99 0.79 24.90
C TYR A 214 -3.10 1.44 24.08
N GLU A 215 -4.27 1.64 24.66
CA GLU A 215 -5.37 2.35 24.02
C GLU A 215 -5.34 3.81 24.46
N ALA A 216 -4.83 4.68 23.58
CA ALA A 216 -4.88 6.12 23.79
C ALA A 216 -6.33 6.60 23.59
N ILE A 217 -6.77 7.49 24.47
CA ILE A 217 -8.13 8.02 24.52
C ILE A 217 -8.12 9.55 24.41
N ASN A 218 -9.29 10.17 24.21
CA ASN A 218 -9.48 11.61 24.08
C ASN A 218 -8.67 12.24 22.92
N LEU A 219 -8.47 11.49 21.84
CA LEU A 219 -7.73 11.96 20.67
C LEU A 219 -8.56 12.90 19.79
N SER A 220 -7.88 13.85 19.17
CA SER A 220 -8.43 14.67 18.08
C SER A 220 -8.58 13.85 16.79
N GLN A 221 -9.42 14.29 15.86
CA GLN A 221 -9.57 13.66 14.55
C GLN A 221 -8.23 13.61 13.80
N ASN A 222 -8.06 12.59 12.96
CA ASN A 222 -6.93 12.48 12.03
C ASN A 222 -7.32 13.25 10.75
N GLU A 223 -6.60 14.33 10.45
CA GLU A 223 -6.89 15.19 9.30
C GLU A 223 -6.70 14.47 7.95
N ASN A 224 -5.95 13.37 7.93
CA ASN A 224 -5.73 12.54 6.73
C ASN A 224 -6.85 11.51 6.49
N ARG A 225 -7.84 11.44 7.38
CA ARG A 225 -8.92 10.44 7.35
C ARG A 225 -10.28 11.12 7.17
N THR A 226 -11.13 10.50 6.35
CA THR A 226 -12.56 10.81 6.30
C THR A 226 -13.29 9.87 7.24
N TYR A 227 -14.25 10.41 7.98
CA TYR A 227 -15.06 9.66 8.91
C TYR A 227 -16.47 9.52 8.36
N SER A 228 -17.04 8.34 8.49
CA SER A 228 -18.47 8.15 8.22
C SER A 228 -19.32 8.86 9.28
N GLU A 229 -20.58 9.17 8.96
CA GLU A 229 -21.52 9.80 9.90
C GLU A 229 -21.65 8.99 11.22
N THR A 230 -21.55 7.67 11.13
CA THR A 230 -21.59 6.77 12.29
C THR A 230 -20.33 6.89 13.14
N GLU A 231 -19.15 7.04 12.54
CA GLU A 231 -17.89 7.24 13.25
C GLU A 231 -17.79 8.62 13.90
N GLU A 232 -18.34 9.65 13.26
CA GLU A 232 -18.42 10.99 13.84
C GLU A 232 -19.36 11.02 15.04
N SER A 233 -20.56 10.47 14.91
CA SER A 233 -21.57 10.44 15.98
C SER A 233 -21.11 9.62 17.20
N THR A 234 -20.40 8.51 16.97
CA THR A 234 -19.83 7.69 18.05
C THR A 234 -18.47 8.19 18.54
N ARG A 235 -17.90 9.22 17.90
CA ARG A 235 -16.54 9.72 18.13
C ARG A 235 -15.50 8.61 18.10
N ALA A 236 -15.63 7.67 17.17
CA ALA A 236 -14.73 6.52 17.03
C ALA A 236 -13.25 6.93 16.89
N TYR A 237 -12.99 8.11 16.32
CA TYR A 237 -11.66 8.71 16.19
C TYR A 237 -10.97 9.04 17.52
N SER A 238 -11.74 9.19 18.61
CA SER A 238 -11.23 9.62 19.91
C SER A 238 -10.39 8.57 20.62
N LYS A 239 -10.31 7.35 20.08
CA LYS A 239 -9.49 6.26 20.60
C LYS A 239 -8.61 5.70 19.50
N SER A 240 -7.39 5.31 19.85
CA SER A 240 -6.47 4.61 18.95
C SER A 240 -5.50 3.75 19.74
N GLN A 241 -5.10 2.62 19.15
CA GLN A 241 -4.00 1.85 19.69
C GLN A 241 -2.66 2.56 19.41
N VAL A 242 -1.83 2.57 20.44
CA VAL A 242 -0.40 2.86 20.38
C VAL A 242 0.32 1.56 20.72
N VAL A 243 1.21 1.12 19.84
CA VAL A 243 2.00 -0.10 20.02
C VAL A 243 3.47 0.29 20.13
N LEU A 244 4.10 -0.08 21.24
CA LEU A 244 5.53 0.05 21.44
C LEU A 244 6.20 -1.31 21.25
N THR A 245 7.28 -1.34 20.49
CA THR A 245 8.06 -2.56 20.27
C THR A 245 9.53 -2.37 20.60
N PHE A 246 10.05 -3.24 21.45
CA PHE A 246 11.43 -3.22 21.91
C PHE A 246 12.17 -4.41 21.32
N THR A 247 13.16 -4.15 20.47
CA THR A 247 14.00 -5.22 19.91
C THR A 247 14.83 -5.85 21.02
N LEU A 248 14.83 -7.17 21.10
CA LEU A 248 15.56 -7.94 22.10
C LEU A 248 16.73 -8.69 21.45
N SER A 249 17.82 -8.83 22.20
CA SER A 249 18.89 -9.77 21.88
C SER A 249 18.48 -11.21 22.16
N LYS A 250 19.32 -12.18 21.78
CA LYS A 250 19.11 -13.61 22.07
C LYS A 250 19.01 -13.95 23.56
N LYS A 251 19.42 -13.03 24.44
CA LYS A 251 19.34 -13.16 25.91
C LYS A 251 18.19 -12.35 26.51
N ASP A 252 17.21 -11.96 25.70
CA ASP A 252 16.07 -11.11 26.08
C ASP A 252 16.46 -9.72 26.62
N VAL A 253 17.68 -9.24 26.32
CA VAL A 253 18.12 -7.89 26.69
C VAL A 253 17.74 -6.89 25.59
N PRO A 254 17.07 -5.76 25.91
CA PRO A 254 16.74 -4.73 24.93
C PRO A 254 17.96 -4.17 24.19
N ILE A 255 17.85 -4.07 22.87
CA ILE A 255 18.88 -3.49 22.00
C ILE A 255 18.63 -1.99 21.86
N ILE A 256 19.47 -1.18 22.49
CA ILE A 256 19.35 0.27 22.50
C ILE A 256 20.02 0.87 21.26
N LYS A 257 19.23 1.16 20.23
CA LYS A 257 19.64 1.91 19.03
C LYS A 257 18.50 2.79 18.55
N SER A 258 18.77 3.76 17.67
CA SER A 258 17.70 4.55 17.06
C SER A 258 16.76 3.64 16.26
N GLN A 259 15.45 3.84 16.42
CA GLN A 259 14.41 3.06 15.75
C GLN A 259 13.42 4.00 15.03
N ASP A 260 12.73 3.45 14.03
CA ASP A 260 11.74 4.18 13.25
C ASP A 260 10.37 4.25 13.96
N ILE A 261 9.63 5.31 13.63
CA ILE A 261 8.19 5.41 13.87
C ILE A 261 7.44 4.80 12.69
N PHE A 262 6.32 4.16 12.98
CA PHE A 262 5.47 3.46 12.03
C PHE A 262 4.06 4.04 12.00
N VAL A 263 3.53 4.17 10.79
CA VAL A 263 2.10 4.34 10.52
C VAL A 263 1.72 3.23 9.55
N PHE A 264 1.64 2.01 10.10
CA PHE A 264 1.64 0.72 9.40
C PHE A 264 2.94 0.41 8.62
N LEU A 265 3.48 1.38 7.90
CA LEU A 265 4.80 1.33 7.25
C LEU A 265 5.80 2.21 8.02
N PRO A 266 7.12 1.94 7.90
CA PRO A 266 8.15 2.80 8.45
C PRO A 266 8.03 4.21 7.87
N VAL A 267 8.09 5.22 8.73
CA VAL A 267 8.07 6.65 8.35
C VAL A 267 9.48 7.21 8.44
N ARG A 268 10.02 7.33 9.66
CA ARG A 268 11.38 7.81 9.93
C ARG A 268 11.82 7.54 11.37
N ALA A 269 13.13 7.59 11.61
CA ALA A 269 13.69 7.70 12.94
C ALA A 269 13.61 9.14 13.48
N VAL A 270 13.21 9.27 14.75
CA VAL A 270 13.17 10.57 15.46
C VAL A 270 13.91 10.52 16.82
N GLY A 271 14.74 9.50 17.02
CA GLY A 271 15.65 9.40 18.18
C GLY A 271 15.21 8.41 19.27
N PHE A 272 13.97 7.92 19.26
CA PHE A 272 13.49 6.87 20.15
C PHE A 272 14.31 5.58 20.01
N LYS A 273 14.47 4.86 21.12
CA LYS A 273 15.24 3.60 21.19
C LYS A 273 14.38 2.34 21.08
N PHE A 274 13.12 2.54 20.74
CA PHE A 274 12.10 1.53 20.55
C PHE A 274 11.20 1.98 19.39
N LEU A 275 10.56 1.02 18.75
CA LEU A 275 9.65 1.23 17.64
C LEU A 275 8.32 1.74 18.20
N ILE A 276 7.70 2.69 17.51
CA ILE A 276 6.39 3.25 17.87
C ILE A 276 5.48 3.07 16.67
N GLN A 277 4.33 2.43 16.86
CA GLN A 277 3.25 2.44 15.89
C GLN A 277 2.02 3.12 16.47
N GLY A 278 1.38 3.96 15.65
CA GLY A 278 0.10 4.58 15.96
C GLY A 278 -0.56 5.15 14.72
N ASP A 279 -1.80 5.61 14.88
CA ASP A 279 -2.54 6.33 13.84
C ASP A 279 -2.12 7.82 13.83
N LEU A 280 -0.82 8.05 13.59
CA LEU A 280 -0.21 9.37 13.52
C LEU A 280 -0.56 10.06 12.20
N VAL A 281 -0.71 11.37 12.27
CA VAL A 281 -0.91 12.26 11.13
C VAL A 281 0.44 12.52 10.48
N THR A 282 0.59 12.06 9.25
CA THR A 282 1.78 12.27 8.42
C THR A 282 1.60 13.44 7.48
N ASP A 283 2.71 13.96 6.95
CA ASP A 283 2.70 14.92 5.85
C ASP A 283 2.19 14.30 4.53
N ALA A 284 2.15 15.11 3.48
CA ALA A 284 1.72 14.68 2.14
C ALA A 284 2.61 13.58 1.55
N SER A 285 3.92 13.58 1.85
CA SER A 285 4.85 12.56 1.37
C SER A 285 4.70 11.22 2.12
N ARG A 286 4.13 11.26 3.33
CA ARG A 286 4.06 10.14 4.29
C ARG A 286 5.42 9.68 4.80
N GLN A 287 6.44 10.53 4.64
CA GLN A 287 7.80 10.28 5.12
C GLN A 287 8.11 11.08 6.38
N ASP A 288 7.21 11.97 6.82
CA ASP A 288 7.33 12.66 8.10
C ASP A 288 5.98 12.80 8.83
N ILE A 289 6.05 13.16 10.10
CA ILE A 289 4.89 13.41 10.97
C ILE A 289 4.60 14.91 11.08
N VAL A 290 3.31 15.27 11.11
CA VAL A 290 2.89 16.66 11.29
C VAL A 290 3.02 17.04 12.77
N LYS A 291 3.98 17.92 13.08
CA LYS A 291 4.33 18.29 14.48
C LYS A 291 3.20 19.04 15.20
N ASP A 292 2.49 19.91 14.47
CA ASP A 292 1.45 20.76 15.04
C ASP A 292 0.06 20.09 15.08
N SER A 293 -0.04 18.82 14.68
CA SER A 293 -1.29 18.07 14.76
C SER A 293 -1.67 17.80 16.21
N LEU A 294 -2.89 18.22 16.58
CA LEU A 294 -3.47 17.97 17.91
C LEU A 294 -3.61 16.46 18.20
N ARG A 295 -3.86 15.65 17.17
CA ARG A 295 -3.92 14.19 17.32
C ARG A 295 -2.56 13.61 17.68
N ASN A 296 -1.50 14.03 16.98
CA ASN A 296 -0.14 13.56 17.25
C ASN A 296 0.33 13.94 18.66
N GLN A 297 -0.01 15.14 19.12
CA GLN A 297 0.25 15.57 20.51
C GLN A 297 -0.50 14.68 21.52
N GLY A 298 -1.76 14.35 21.26
CA GLY A 298 -2.51 13.40 22.09
C GLY A 298 -1.92 11.99 22.09
N LEU A 299 -1.50 11.48 20.93
CA LEU A 299 -0.85 10.17 20.80
C LEU A 299 0.50 10.13 21.50
N LEU A 300 1.25 11.23 21.56
CA LEU A 300 2.51 11.32 22.29
C LEU A 300 2.33 11.08 23.79
N ASN A 301 1.23 11.56 24.39
CA ASN A 301 0.88 11.22 25.77
C ASN A 301 0.59 9.71 25.91
N GLY A 302 -0.17 9.15 24.97
CA GLY A 302 -0.41 7.70 24.91
C GLY A 302 0.86 6.87 24.73
N VAL A 303 1.88 7.38 24.04
CA VAL A 303 3.22 6.76 23.95
C VAL A 303 3.90 6.74 25.32
N ALA A 304 3.82 7.83 26.09
CA ALA A 304 4.37 7.87 27.44
C ALA A 304 3.68 6.85 28.37
N ASP A 305 2.35 6.79 28.34
CA ASP A 305 1.58 5.81 29.13
C ASP A 305 1.87 4.36 28.71
N ALA A 306 1.98 4.11 27.40
CA ALA A 306 2.39 2.81 26.86
C ALA A 306 3.80 2.43 27.32
N PHE A 307 4.72 3.39 27.41
CA PHE A 307 6.07 3.16 27.87
C PHE A 307 6.09 2.79 29.35
N VAL A 308 5.35 3.51 30.20
CA VAL A 308 5.18 3.18 31.62
C VAL A 308 4.61 1.77 31.78
N LYS A 309 3.59 1.42 31.00
CA LYS A 309 3.01 0.06 30.98
C LYS A 309 4.00 -1.02 30.54
N ALA A 310 4.94 -0.69 29.66
CA ALA A 310 5.91 -1.66 29.13
C ALA A 310 7.02 -2.01 30.14
N ILE A 311 7.30 -1.11 31.09
CA ILE A 311 8.41 -1.27 32.06
C ILE A 311 7.94 -1.70 33.47
N LEU A 312 6.63 -1.63 33.75
CA LEU A 312 6.00 -2.09 34.99
C LEU A 312 5.51 -3.53 34.85
#